data_AF-A0A7U9T4X5-F1
#
_entry.id   AF-A0A7U9T4X5-F1
#
_cell.length_a   1.000
_cell.length_b   1.000
_cell.length_c   1.000
_cell.angle_alpha   90.00
_cell.angle_beta   90.00
_cell.angle_gamma   90.00
#
_symmetry.space_group_name_H-M   'P 1'
#
loop_
_entity.id
_entity.type
_entity.pdbx_description
1 polymer ?
#
loop_
_entity_poly.entity_id
_entity_poly.type
_entity_poly.pdbx_seq_one_letter_code
_entity_poly.pdbx_strand_id
1 'polypeptide(L)'
;MNIIRMSGGLGNQMFQYALYLKLRSMGKEVKFDDINEYRSESTRPIMLALFGIEYPRADWDEITVFTDGDMNPMKRIRRKLFGRRAIEYYEEGFYDPKVLTFDSMYLRGNFQSEKYFEDIKDEVRALYRFPVLEDMHLPVKLYNSTRACLDAIERTEAVAIHMYRSDSRLDEELYEGICTEKYYEGAVRFMQEKCPGAVFYIFSNEPKWVKGWAEHLIESQMEEGMSVEELREMEKRFVMVEANTEYTGYLDMMLMSRCRHNIISNSSFSWWAAWINDNPDKLVAAPDRWVNDKDSEDVYTQGMILIDSKGRVNHRIKA
;
A
#
# COMPACT_ATOMS: atom_id res chain seq x y z
N MET A 1 10.10 26.03 -6.71
CA MET A 1 9.10 25.04 -7.14
C MET A 1 9.65 23.64 -6.87
N ASN A 2 8.86 22.78 -6.22
CA ASN A 2 9.21 21.37 -6.07
C ASN A 2 8.53 20.52 -7.15
N ILE A 3 9.20 19.48 -7.63
CA ILE A 3 8.62 18.49 -8.54
C ILE A 3 8.69 17.13 -7.86
N ILE A 4 7.55 16.50 -7.60
CA ILE A 4 7.49 15.12 -7.10
C ILE A 4 7.46 14.18 -8.30
N ARG A 5 8.43 13.27 -8.40
CA ARG A 5 8.42 12.21 -9.40
C ARG A 5 7.46 11.11 -8.96
N MET A 6 6.31 11.02 -9.64
CA MET A 6 5.33 9.98 -9.36
C MET A 6 5.88 8.61 -9.80
N SER A 7 5.63 7.56 -9.02
CA SER A 7 6.11 6.22 -9.31
C SER A 7 5.24 5.13 -8.67
N GLY A 8 5.29 3.92 -9.24
CA GLY A 8 4.60 2.76 -8.70
C GLY A 8 3.08 2.78 -8.87
N GLY A 9 2.40 1.88 -8.15
CA GLY A 9 0.95 1.74 -8.17
C GLY A 9 0.23 2.69 -7.21
N LEU A 10 -1.10 2.51 -7.10
CA LEU A 10 -2.00 3.37 -6.33
C LEU A 10 -1.48 3.72 -4.93
N GLY A 11 -0.98 2.75 -4.15
CA GLY A 11 -0.48 3.01 -2.81
C GLY A 11 0.71 3.98 -2.75
N ASN A 12 1.63 3.92 -3.72
CA ASN A 12 2.73 4.89 -3.78
C ASN A 12 2.26 6.25 -4.28
N GLN A 13 1.36 6.25 -5.27
CA GLN A 13 0.74 7.48 -5.79
C GLN A 13 0.02 8.25 -4.66
N MET A 14 -0.67 7.53 -3.76
CA MET A 14 -1.34 8.14 -2.60
C MET A 14 -0.35 8.73 -1.57
N PHE A 15 0.80 8.11 -1.33
CA PHE A 15 1.83 8.72 -0.47
C PHE A 15 2.46 9.96 -1.11
N GLN A 16 2.82 9.86 -2.39
CA GLN A 16 3.37 10.98 -3.15
C GLN A 16 2.38 12.15 -3.23
N TYR A 17 1.08 11.87 -3.33
CA TYR A 17 0.04 12.89 -3.31
C TYR A 17 -0.24 13.44 -1.90
N ALA A 18 -0.12 12.64 -0.85
CA ALA A 18 -0.19 13.15 0.52
C ALA A 18 0.98 14.12 0.84
N LEU A 19 2.19 13.81 0.36
CA LEU A 19 3.32 14.74 0.42
C LEU A 19 3.05 16.03 -0.39
N TYR A 20 2.45 15.91 -1.58
CA TYR A 20 2.01 17.07 -2.35
C TYR A 20 1.08 17.97 -1.53
N LEU A 21 0.02 17.41 -0.93
CA LEU A 21 -0.90 18.16 -0.09
C LEU A 21 -0.18 18.84 1.07
N LYS A 22 0.74 18.14 1.74
CA LYS A 22 1.55 18.73 2.80
C LYS A 22 2.32 19.95 2.30
N LEU A 23 3.09 19.80 1.23
CA LEU A 23 3.90 20.91 0.71
C LEU A 23 3.02 22.08 0.25
N ARG A 24 1.84 21.81 -0.32
CA ARG A 24 0.85 22.84 -0.69
C ARG A 24 0.29 23.57 0.54
N SER A 25 -0.02 22.86 1.62
CA SER A 25 -0.48 23.46 2.89
C SER A 25 0.56 24.43 3.48
N MET A 26 1.85 24.21 3.19
CA MET A 26 2.98 25.08 3.57
C MET A 26 3.20 26.25 2.59
N GLY A 27 2.29 26.49 1.63
CA GLY A 27 2.39 27.56 0.64
C GLY A 27 3.39 27.30 -0.48
N LYS A 28 3.89 26.07 -0.64
CA LYS A 28 4.90 25.76 -1.67
C LYS A 28 4.26 25.54 -3.03
N GLU A 29 4.96 25.95 -4.08
CA GLU A 29 4.63 25.56 -5.45
C GLU A 29 5.12 24.15 -5.71
N VAL A 30 4.22 23.26 -6.11
CA VAL A 30 4.51 21.84 -6.33
C VAL A 30 3.84 21.37 -7.61
N LYS A 31 4.56 20.58 -8.40
CA LYS A 31 4.06 19.88 -9.59
C LYS A 31 4.45 18.40 -9.55
N PHE A 32 3.82 17.59 -10.39
CA PHE A 32 4.20 16.19 -10.58
C PHE A 32 4.93 15.98 -11.91
N ASP A 33 6.00 15.20 -11.86
CA ASP A 33 6.48 14.45 -13.03
C ASP A 33 5.81 13.08 -13.00
N ASP A 34 4.75 12.93 -13.78
CA ASP A 34 4.01 11.68 -13.98
C ASP A 34 4.34 11.03 -15.32
N ILE A 35 5.46 11.42 -15.93
CA ILE A 35 5.85 10.94 -17.25
C ILE A 35 7.01 9.94 -17.16
N ASN A 36 8.10 10.29 -16.47
CA ASN A 36 9.35 9.53 -16.59
C ASN A 36 9.27 8.07 -16.10
N GLU A 37 8.41 7.77 -15.12
CA GLU A 37 8.19 6.40 -14.60
C GLU A 37 7.09 5.61 -15.34
N TYR A 38 6.28 6.27 -16.17
CA TYR A 38 5.07 5.68 -16.76
C TYR A 38 5.15 5.55 -18.29
N ARG A 39 6.37 5.56 -18.86
CA ARG A 39 6.58 5.43 -20.32
C ARG A 39 6.44 4.00 -20.85
N SER A 40 6.56 2.99 -19.99
CA SER A 40 6.52 1.58 -20.40
C SER A 40 5.11 1.02 -20.31
N GLU A 41 4.71 0.19 -21.28
CA GLU A 41 3.41 -0.52 -21.26
C GLU A 41 3.25 -1.46 -20.06
N SER A 42 4.36 -1.87 -19.44
CA SER A 42 4.37 -2.70 -18.23
C SER A 42 4.17 -1.92 -16.92
N THR A 43 4.08 -0.59 -16.97
CA THR A 43 3.92 0.24 -15.77
C THR A 43 2.48 0.22 -15.26
N ARG A 44 2.30 0.28 -13.94
CA ARG A 44 0.98 0.36 -13.33
C ARG A 44 0.32 1.68 -13.73
N PRO A 45 -1.00 1.73 -13.98
CA PRO A 45 -1.67 2.96 -14.34
C PRO A 45 -1.68 3.97 -13.19
N ILE A 46 -1.73 5.26 -13.54
CA ILE A 46 -2.03 6.33 -12.59
C ILE A 46 -3.53 6.29 -12.31
N MET A 47 -3.89 6.13 -11.04
CA MET A 47 -5.27 5.88 -10.62
C MET A 47 -5.85 6.99 -9.72
N LEU A 48 -5.12 8.09 -9.47
CA LEU A 48 -5.58 9.15 -8.57
C LEU A 48 -6.92 9.80 -8.97
N ALA A 49 -7.27 9.80 -10.27
CA ALA A 49 -8.56 10.27 -10.75
C ALA A 49 -9.76 9.55 -10.10
N LEU A 50 -9.56 8.35 -9.54
CA LEU A 50 -10.58 7.63 -8.78
C LEU A 50 -11.11 8.44 -7.57
N PHE A 51 -10.26 9.29 -6.98
CA PHE A 51 -10.58 10.16 -5.86
C PHE A 51 -10.97 11.59 -6.31
N GLY A 52 -11.22 11.80 -7.61
CA GLY A 52 -11.47 13.13 -8.17
C GLY A 52 -10.23 14.04 -8.14
N ILE A 53 -9.04 13.45 -8.02
CA ILE A 53 -7.78 14.20 -7.89
C ILE A 53 -7.30 14.68 -9.26
N GLU A 54 -7.04 15.98 -9.32
CA GLU A 54 -6.24 16.62 -10.35
C GLU A 54 -4.99 17.24 -9.72
N TYR A 55 -3.95 17.42 -10.54
CA TYR A 55 -2.71 18.06 -10.10
C TYR A 55 -1.98 18.78 -11.24
N PRO A 56 -1.21 19.84 -10.93
CA PRO A 56 -0.31 20.46 -11.89
C PRO A 56 0.78 19.48 -12.33
N ARG A 57 0.91 19.30 -13.65
CA ARG A 57 1.99 18.50 -14.26
C ARG A 57 3.16 19.40 -14.61
N ALA A 58 4.37 18.94 -14.32
CA ALA A 58 5.59 19.56 -14.79
C ALA A 58 5.80 19.20 -16.27
N ASP A 59 6.16 20.19 -17.09
CA ASP A 59 6.51 19.92 -18.48
C ASP A 59 7.97 19.44 -18.62
N TRP A 60 8.36 19.07 -19.84
CA TRP A 60 9.70 18.58 -20.13
C TRP A 60 10.80 19.60 -19.86
N ASP A 61 10.53 20.88 -20.10
CA ASP A 61 11.53 21.93 -19.89
C ASP A 61 11.74 22.13 -18.39
N GLU A 62 10.66 22.17 -17.61
CA GLU A 62 10.70 22.23 -16.14
C GLU A 62 11.46 21.04 -15.56
N ILE A 63 11.14 19.80 -15.95
CA ILE A 63 11.85 18.60 -15.47
C ILE A 63 13.34 18.66 -15.86
N THR A 64 13.65 19.15 -17.05
CA THR A 64 15.03 19.21 -17.56
C THR A 64 15.89 20.23 -16.80
N VAL A 65 15.29 21.32 -16.29
CA VAL A 65 15.99 22.27 -15.42
C VAL A 65 16.53 21.59 -14.16
N PHE A 66 15.76 20.69 -13.55
CA PHE A 66 16.17 19.99 -12.34
C PHE A 66 17.09 18.79 -12.61
N THR A 67 16.76 17.98 -13.61
CA THR A 67 17.47 16.71 -13.86
C THR A 67 18.78 16.88 -14.64
N ASP A 68 18.98 18.07 -15.22
CA ASP A 68 20.04 18.36 -16.17
C ASP A 68 20.03 17.41 -17.39
N GLY A 69 18.85 16.89 -17.73
CA GLY A 69 18.62 15.78 -18.66
C GLY A 69 18.64 16.13 -20.15
N ASP A 70 18.85 17.39 -20.53
CA ASP A 70 18.66 17.88 -21.90
C ASP A 70 19.52 17.11 -22.93
N MET A 71 18.92 16.63 -24.01
CA MET A 71 19.60 15.84 -25.05
C MET A 71 20.43 16.67 -26.05
N ASN A 72 20.44 18.01 -25.92
CA ASN A 72 21.26 18.90 -26.73
C ASN A 72 22.75 18.49 -26.69
N PRO A 73 23.42 18.31 -27.85
CA PRO A 73 24.81 17.87 -27.94
C PRO A 73 25.79 18.70 -27.10
N MET A 74 25.63 20.02 -27.04
CA MET A 74 26.50 20.91 -26.26
C MET A 74 26.36 20.66 -24.76
N LYS A 75 25.12 20.50 -24.28
CA LYS A 75 24.86 20.17 -22.87
C LYS A 75 25.34 18.76 -22.53
N ARG A 76 25.24 17.80 -23.46
CA ARG A 76 25.82 16.45 -23.32
C ARG A 76 27.34 16.48 -23.18
N ILE A 77 28.04 17.25 -24.01
CA ILE A 77 29.49 17.44 -23.92
C ILE A 77 29.86 18.11 -22.59
N ARG A 78 29.14 19.17 -22.19
CA ARG A 78 29.34 19.83 -20.89
C ARG A 78 29.20 18.83 -19.74
N ARG A 79 28.18 17.97 -19.72
CA ARG A 79 28.01 16.95 -18.68
C ARG A 79 29.13 15.92 -18.66
N LYS A 80 29.66 15.55 -19.83
CA LYS A 80 30.81 14.63 -19.93
C LYS A 80 32.09 15.25 -19.33
N LEU A 81 32.26 16.56 -19.43
CA LEU A 81 33.44 17.27 -18.93
C LEU A 81 33.32 17.70 -17.46
N PHE A 82 32.13 18.09 -16.99
CA PHE A 82 31.93 18.73 -15.68
C PHE A 82 30.93 18.02 -14.76
N GLY A 83 30.40 16.86 -15.18
CA GLY A 83 29.36 16.14 -14.45
C GLY A 83 27.96 16.72 -14.64
N ARG A 84 26.96 16.02 -14.09
CA ARG A 84 25.56 16.49 -14.03
C ARG A 84 25.41 17.51 -12.90
N ARG A 85 24.63 18.56 -13.15
CA ARG A 85 24.22 19.54 -12.12
C ARG A 85 22.75 19.34 -11.74
N ALA A 86 22.41 18.11 -11.38
CA ALA A 86 21.04 17.78 -11.01
C ALA A 86 20.70 18.35 -9.63
N ILE A 87 19.53 18.96 -9.49
CA ILE A 87 18.96 19.44 -8.22
C ILE A 87 17.87 18.44 -7.82
N GLU A 88 18.32 17.29 -7.34
CA GLU A 88 17.47 16.15 -7.03
C GLU A 88 17.72 15.67 -5.60
N TYR A 89 16.64 15.31 -4.92
CA TYR A 89 16.67 14.61 -3.65
C TYR A 89 16.17 13.18 -3.87
N TYR A 90 16.89 12.22 -3.31
CA TYR A 90 16.52 10.82 -3.30
C TYR A 90 16.20 10.44 -1.86
N GLU A 91 15.04 9.84 -1.65
CA GLU A 91 14.61 9.42 -0.32
C GLU A 91 15.59 8.43 0.31
N GLU A 92 16.10 8.81 1.48
CA GLU A 92 16.95 7.99 2.33
C GLU A 92 16.13 7.49 3.53
N GLY A 93 15.47 6.34 3.37
CA GLY A 93 14.61 5.75 4.40
C GLY A 93 13.12 5.90 4.10
N PHE A 94 12.30 6.10 5.13
CA PHE A 94 10.85 6.32 5.01
C PHE A 94 10.41 7.74 5.39
N TYR A 95 11.21 8.45 6.19
CA TYR A 95 10.96 9.83 6.58
C TYR A 95 12.25 10.64 6.68
N ASP A 96 12.27 11.79 6.02
CA ASP A 96 13.30 12.81 6.16
C ASP A 96 12.63 14.20 6.22
N PRO A 97 12.67 14.88 7.39
CA PRO A 97 12.03 16.19 7.54
C PRO A 97 12.61 17.25 6.60
N LYS A 98 13.82 17.08 6.05
CA LYS A 98 14.41 18.02 5.07
C LYS A 98 13.58 18.12 3.80
N VAL A 99 12.86 17.06 3.42
CA VAL A 99 11.93 17.08 2.28
C VAL A 99 10.94 18.24 2.40
N LEU A 100 10.47 18.53 3.62
CA LEU A 100 9.54 19.62 3.90
C LEU A 100 10.19 21.00 3.87
N THR A 101 11.53 21.10 3.88
CA THR A 101 12.26 22.37 3.88
C THR A 101 12.63 22.86 2.48
N PHE A 102 12.65 22.01 1.45
CA PHE A 102 13.08 22.40 0.12
C PHE A 102 12.14 23.41 -0.55
N ASP A 103 12.69 24.53 -1.04
CA ASP A 103 11.94 25.51 -1.84
C ASP A 103 11.96 25.18 -3.33
N SER A 104 13.01 24.49 -3.79
CA SER A 104 13.19 24.09 -5.17
C SER A 104 13.98 22.79 -5.29
N MET A 105 13.27 21.67 -5.45
CA MET A 105 13.89 20.34 -5.55
C MET A 105 13.06 19.39 -6.40
N TYR A 106 13.74 18.51 -7.14
CA TYR A 106 13.11 17.34 -7.77
C TYR A 106 13.19 16.14 -6.82
N LEU A 107 12.04 15.77 -6.27
CA LEU A 107 11.89 14.81 -5.18
C LEU A 107 11.63 13.41 -5.75
N ARG A 108 12.54 12.48 -5.45
CA ARG A 108 12.45 11.07 -5.85
C ARG A 108 12.31 10.19 -4.62
N GLY A 109 11.17 9.56 -4.46
CA GLY A 109 10.88 8.71 -3.30
C GLY A 109 9.47 8.16 -3.35
N ASN A 110 9.20 7.21 -2.46
CA ASN A 110 7.84 6.74 -2.21
C ASN A 110 7.18 7.50 -1.07
N PHE A 111 7.95 8.12 -0.16
CA PHE A 111 7.45 8.98 0.93
C PHE A 111 6.44 8.26 1.82
N GLN A 112 6.72 7.00 2.14
CA GLN A 112 5.80 6.08 2.84
C GLN A 112 5.83 6.32 4.36
N SER A 113 5.44 7.51 4.81
CA SER A 113 5.31 7.83 6.23
C SER A 113 4.18 8.81 6.49
N GLU A 114 3.34 8.51 7.49
CA GLU A 114 2.31 9.44 7.98
C GLU A 114 2.93 10.73 8.54
N LYS A 115 4.17 10.68 9.04
CA LYS A 115 4.88 11.85 9.59
C LYS A 115 5.02 13.01 8.61
N TYR A 116 4.94 12.76 7.31
CA TYR A 116 4.93 13.84 6.32
C TYR A 116 3.64 14.67 6.38
N PHE A 117 2.50 14.07 6.72
CA PHE A 117 1.18 14.69 6.60
C PHE A 117 0.32 14.57 7.86
N GLU A 118 0.93 14.22 9.00
CA GLU A 118 0.25 13.97 10.27
C GLU A 118 -0.65 15.14 10.71
N ASP A 119 -0.19 16.38 10.52
CA ASP A 119 -0.91 17.60 10.90
C ASP A 119 -2.08 17.95 9.95
N ILE A 120 -2.11 17.34 8.76
CA ILE A 120 -3.21 17.46 7.79
C ILE A 120 -3.92 16.12 7.53
N LYS A 121 -3.76 15.15 8.45
CA LYS A 121 -4.27 13.79 8.24
C LYS A 121 -5.75 13.74 7.93
N ASP A 122 -6.57 14.59 8.55
CA ASP A 122 -8.01 14.62 8.33
C ASP A 122 -8.37 15.07 6.91
N GLU A 123 -7.59 15.99 6.33
CA GLU A 123 -7.72 16.40 4.92
C GLU A 123 -7.35 15.25 3.98
N VAL A 124 -6.24 14.57 4.27
CA VAL A 124 -5.80 13.39 3.50
C VAL A 124 -6.84 12.25 3.58
N ARG A 125 -7.43 12.00 4.75
CA ARG A 125 -8.53 11.03 4.94
C ARG A 125 -9.77 11.42 4.16
N ALA A 126 -10.15 12.69 4.18
CA ALA A 126 -11.33 13.17 3.47
C ALA A 126 -11.16 13.04 1.94
N LEU A 127 -9.94 13.26 1.45
CA LEU A 127 -9.58 13.10 0.04
C LEU A 127 -9.66 11.65 -0.43
N TYR A 128 -9.06 10.71 0.32
CA TYR A 128 -9.00 9.30 -0.06
C TYR A 128 -10.24 8.49 0.30
N ARG A 129 -11.41 9.06 -0.01
CA ARG A 129 -12.70 8.36 0.08
C ARG A 129 -13.03 7.74 -1.26
N PHE A 130 -13.21 6.43 -1.28
CA PHE A 130 -13.74 5.75 -2.46
C PHE A 130 -15.15 6.25 -2.78
N PRO A 131 -15.51 6.41 -4.07
CA PRO A 131 -16.91 6.56 -4.47
C PRO A 131 -17.75 5.41 -3.91
N VAL A 132 -19.06 5.63 -3.72
CA VAL A 132 -19.95 4.49 -3.45
C VAL A 132 -19.99 3.59 -4.67
N LEU A 133 -20.12 2.27 -4.46
CA LEU A 133 -19.97 1.27 -5.51
C LEU A 133 -20.99 1.46 -6.66
N GLU A 134 -22.17 1.98 -6.35
CA GLU A 134 -23.22 2.37 -7.31
C GLU A 134 -22.74 3.41 -8.34
N ASP A 135 -21.88 4.33 -7.92
CA ASP A 135 -21.41 5.47 -8.73
C ASP A 135 -20.16 5.13 -9.54
N MET A 136 -19.58 3.95 -9.35
CA MET A 136 -18.33 3.53 -10.02
C MET A 136 -18.51 3.08 -11.48
N HIS A 137 -19.75 2.96 -11.97
CA HIS A 137 -20.07 2.57 -13.37
C HIS A 137 -19.33 1.32 -13.86
N LEU A 138 -19.18 0.31 -13.00
CA LEU A 138 -18.43 -0.91 -13.30
C LEU A 138 -19.17 -1.82 -14.30
N PRO A 139 -18.45 -2.64 -15.09
CA PRO A 139 -19.07 -3.72 -15.85
C PRO A 139 -19.92 -4.63 -14.96
N VAL A 140 -21.12 -5.02 -15.42
CA VAL A 140 -22.12 -5.74 -14.61
C VAL A 140 -21.55 -6.93 -13.85
N LYS A 141 -20.69 -7.75 -14.47
CA LYS A 141 -20.06 -8.90 -13.82
C LYS A 141 -19.20 -8.48 -12.63
N LEU A 142 -18.37 -7.45 -12.81
CA LEU A 142 -17.48 -6.93 -11.78
C LEU A 142 -18.26 -6.25 -10.66
N TYR A 143 -19.28 -5.44 -11.02
CA TYR A 143 -20.18 -4.85 -10.03
C TYR A 143 -20.81 -5.91 -9.13
N ASN A 144 -21.37 -6.97 -9.71
CA ASN A 144 -22.06 -8.02 -8.96
C ASN A 144 -21.10 -8.80 -8.04
N SER A 145 -19.89 -9.13 -8.51
CA SER A 145 -18.92 -9.83 -7.67
C SER A 145 -18.40 -8.94 -6.54
N THR A 146 -18.08 -7.68 -6.81
CA THR A 146 -17.67 -6.72 -5.78
C THR A 146 -18.78 -6.45 -4.77
N ARG A 147 -20.04 -6.29 -5.21
CA ARG A 147 -21.19 -6.11 -4.32
C ARG A 147 -21.39 -7.32 -3.40
N ALA A 148 -21.37 -8.52 -3.96
CA ALA A 148 -21.54 -9.74 -3.16
C ALA A 148 -20.43 -9.89 -2.11
N CYS A 149 -19.19 -9.55 -2.45
CA CYS A 149 -18.07 -9.55 -1.51
C CYS A 149 -18.25 -8.47 -0.42
N LEU A 150 -18.61 -7.24 -0.80
CA LEU A 150 -18.86 -6.15 0.13
C LEU A 150 -19.99 -6.48 1.12
N ASP A 151 -21.11 -7.02 0.63
CA ASP A 151 -22.24 -7.43 1.47
C ASP A 151 -21.82 -8.52 2.49
N ALA A 152 -20.93 -9.43 2.09
CA ALA A 152 -20.40 -10.46 2.98
C ALA A 152 -19.46 -9.86 4.04
N ILE A 153 -18.57 -8.94 3.64
CA ILE A 153 -17.66 -8.22 4.53
C ILE A 153 -18.46 -7.45 5.60
N GLU A 154 -19.53 -6.75 5.19
CA GLU A 154 -20.32 -5.92 6.10
C GLU A 154 -21.17 -6.73 7.10
N ARG A 155 -21.46 -7.99 6.80
CA ARG A 155 -22.25 -8.90 7.65
C ARG A 155 -21.42 -9.70 8.64
N THR A 156 -20.10 -9.68 8.53
CA THR A 156 -19.22 -10.54 9.32
C THR A 156 -18.22 -9.73 10.16
N GLU A 157 -17.52 -10.41 11.05
CA GLU A 157 -16.33 -9.86 11.70
C GLU A 157 -15.14 -9.93 10.73
N ALA A 158 -15.23 -9.16 9.64
CA ALA A 158 -14.33 -9.31 8.50
C ALA A 158 -12.90 -8.83 8.80
N VAL A 159 -11.92 -9.68 8.48
CA VAL A 159 -10.49 -9.38 8.53
C VAL A 159 -9.94 -9.45 7.11
N ALA A 160 -9.45 -8.32 6.58
CA ALA A 160 -8.72 -8.34 5.32
C ALA A 160 -7.32 -8.94 5.53
N ILE A 161 -6.92 -9.92 4.73
CA ILE A 161 -5.53 -10.38 4.64
C ILE A 161 -5.01 -10.03 3.26
N HIS A 162 -4.00 -9.17 3.19
CA HIS A 162 -3.31 -8.91 1.94
C HIS A 162 -2.00 -9.69 1.89
N MET A 163 -1.95 -10.67 0.98
CA MET A 163 -0.79 -11.53 0.79
C MET A 163 -0.06 -11.14 -0.48
N TYR A 164 1.15 -10.59 -0.30
CA TYR A 164 2.07 -10.23 -1.38
C TYR A 164 3.45 -10.76 -1.01
N ARG A 165 4.00 -11.67 -1.81
CA ARG A 165 5.23 -12.37 -1.45
C ARG A 165 6.49 -11.60 -1.85
N SER A 166 7.56 -11.82 -1.10
CA SER A 166 8.87 -11.23 -1.31
C SER A 166 9.60 -11.80 -2.54
N ASP A 167 9.43 -13.09 -2.84
CA ASP A 167 10.04 -13.78 -4.00
C ASP A 167 9.34 -13.48 -5.33
N SER A 168 8.21 -12.77 -5.30
CA SER A 168 7.61 -12.21 -6.52
C SER A 168 8.24 -10.86 -6.92
N ARG A 169 9.28 -10.39 -6.22
CA ARG A 169 9.93 -9.09 -6.45
C ARG A 169 11.29 -9.28 -7.15
N LEU A 170 11.69 -8.31 -7.97
CA LEU A 170 12.98 -8.35 -8.69
C LEU A 170 14.21 -8.27 -7.77
N ASP A 171 14.06 -7.66 -6.59
CA ASP A 171 15.12 -7.51 -5.59
C ASP A 171 14.83 -8.38 -4.34
N GLU A 172 14.71 -9.70 -4.54
CA GLU A 172 14.27 -10.65 -3.51
C GLU A 172 15.06 -10.54 -2.20
N GLU A 173 16.37 -10.32 -2.27
CA GLU A 173 17.28 -10.19 -1.12
C GLU A 173 16.85 -9.06 -0.15
N LEU A 174 16.32 -7.95 -0.68
CA LEU A 174 15.83 -6.82 0.13
C LEU A 174 14.57 -7.15 0.93
N TYR A 175 13.88 -8.24 0.59
CA TYR A 175 12.60 -8.60 1.18
C TYR A 175 12.60 -10.02 1.76
N GLU A 176 13.73 -10.72 1.69
CA GLU A 176 13.87 -12.06 2.23
C GLU A 176 13.51 -12.08 3.72
N GLY A 177 12.69 -13.06 4.10
CA GLY A 177 12.26 -13.24 5.49
C GLY A 177 11.25 -12.19 5.97
N ILE A 178 10.66 -11.38 5.10
CA ILE A 178 9.54 -10.48 5.41
C ILE A 178 8.24 -11.10 4.89
N CYS A 179 7.14 -10.97 5.64
CA CYS A 179 5.83 -11.52 5.27
C CYS A 179 5.88 -13.03 4.90
N THR A 180 6.58 -13.81 5.72
CA THR A 180 6.65 -15.28 5.59
C THR A 180 5.29 -15.93 5.85
N GLU A 181 5.13 -17.21 5.50
CA GLU A 181 3.96 -18.00 5.89
C GLU A 181 3.72 -17.96 7.41
N LYS A 182 4.79 -18.04 8.20
CA LYS A 182 4.74 -17.96 9.66
C LYS A 182 4.26 -16.60 10.16
N TYR A 183 4.62 -15.51 9.49
CA TYR A 183 4.06 -14.19 9.80
C TYR A 183 2.53 -14.21 9.65
N TYR A 184 2.00 -14.70 8.52
CA TYR A 184 0.55 -14.73 8.30
C TYR A 184 -0.16 -15.69 9.26
N GLU A 185 0.41 -16.87 9.54
CA GLU A 185 -0.10 -17.81 10.55
C GLU A 185 -0.20 -17.13 11.94
N GLY A 186 0.86 -16.40 12.34
CA GLY A 186 0.89 -15.65 13.60
C GLY A 186 -0.14 -14.52 13.64
N ALA A 187 -0.32 -13.81 12.54
CA ALA A 187 -1.31 -12.74 12.41
C ALA A 187 -2.74 -13.27 12.47
N VAL A 188 -3.04 -14.38 11.78
CA VAL A 188 -4.35 -15.04 11.85
C VAL A 188 -4.62 -15.51 13.27
N ARG A 189 -3.67 -16.19 13.92
CA ARG A 189 -3.82 -16.63 15.32
C ARG A 189 -4.10 -15.45 16.25
N PHE A 190 -3.35 -14.36 16.14
CA PHE A 190 -3.59 -13.14 16.92
C PHE A 190 -5.01 -12.60 16.70
N MET A 191 -5.50 -12.56 15.45
CA MET A 191 -6.85 -12.09 15.15
C MET A 191 -7.92 -13.05 15.66
N GLN A 192 -7.73 -14.37 15.58
CA GLN A 192 -8.66 -15.37 16.13
C GLN A 192 -8.76 -15.26 17.66
N GLU A 193 -7.64 -15.01 18.35
CA GLU A 193 -7.63 -14.79 19.80
C GLU A 193 -8.40 -13.52 20.22
N LYS A 194 -8.33 -12.44 19.42
CA LYS A 194 -9.00 -11.17 19.70
C LYS A 194 -10.45 -11.13 19.20
N CYS A 195 -10.70 -11.79 18.08
CA CYS A 195 -11.96 -11.79 17.36
C CYS A 195 -12.31 -13.25 16.99
N PRO A 196 -12.86 -14.06 17.93
CA PRO A 196 -13.13 -15.48 17.69
C PRO A 196 -14.11 -15.78 16.54
N GLY A 197 -14.93 -14.80 16.15
CA GLY A 197 -15.86 -14.87 15.02
C GLY A 197 -15.29 -14.33 13.71
N ALA A 198 -13.98 -14.07 13.63
CA ALA A 198 -13.34 -13.49 12.46
C ALA A 198 -13.57 -14.33 11.19
N VAL A 199 -13.87 -13.64 10.08
CA VAL A 199 -13.88 -14.19 8.72
C VAL A 199 -12.78 -13.49 7.92
N PHE A 200 -11.84 -14.27 7.40
CA PHE A 200 -10.65 -13.81 6.71
C PHE A 200 -10.89 -13.72 5.21
N TYR A 201 -10.87 -12.50 4.68
CA TYR A 201 -10.97 -12.21 3.25
C TYR A 201 -9.57 -12.02 2.70
N ILE A 202 -9.13 -12.92 1.82
CA ILE A 202 -7.75 -13.00 1.38
C ILE A 202 -7.59 -12.40 -0.02
N PHE A 203 -6.81 -11.33 -0.10
CA PHE A 203 -6.49 -10.56 -1.29
C PHE A 203 -5.05 -10.86 -1.70
N SER A 204 -4.84 -11.33 -2.92
CA SER A 204 -3.50 -11.64 -3.41
C SER A 204 -3.41 -11.62 -4.93
N ASN A 205 -2.21 -11.32 -5.43
CA ASN A 205 -1.82 -11.48 -6.83
C ASN A 205 -1.42 -12.93 -7.18
N GLU A 206 -1.35 -13.85 -6.21
CA GLU A 206 -0.91 -15.24 -6.41
C GLU A 206 -1.95 -16.27 -5.92
N PRO A 207 -3.12 -16.38 -6.60
CA PRO A 207 -4.26 -17.14 -6.09
C PRO A 207 -4.00 -18.63 -5.90
N LYS A 208 -3.11 -19.24 -6.70
CA LYS A 208 -2.76 -20.66 -6.57
C LYS A 208 -1.99 -20.95 -5.29
N TRP A 209 -1.01 -20.11 -4.96
CA TRP A 209 -0.18 -20.30 -3.79
C TRP A 209 -0.98 -20.03 -2.52
N VAL A 210 -1.74 -18.93 -2.49
CA VAL A 210 -2.58 -18.57 -1.33
C VAL A 210 -3.61 -19.66 -1.03
N LYS A 211 -4.19 -20.27 -2.06
CA LYS A 211 -5.11 -21.39 -1.86
C LYS A 211 -4.43 -22.54 -1.10
N GLY A 212 -3.24 -22.96 -1.55
CA GLY A 212 -2.48 -24.00 -0.86
C GLY A 212 -2.11 -23.60 0.56
N TRP A 213 -1.65 -22.37 0.78
CA TRP A 213 -1.35 -21.87 2.13
C TRP A 213 -2.57 -21.89 3.05
N ALA A 214 -3.74 -21.46 2.57
CA ALA A 214 -4.98 -21.46 3.34
C ALA A 214 -5.43 -22.89 3.68
N GLU A 215 -5.32 -23.83 2.73
CA GLU A 215 -5.58 -25.26 2.97
C GLU A 215 -4.67 -25.80 4.09
N HIS A 216 -3.36 -25.56 4.01
CA HIS A 216 -2.40 -25.99 5.05
C HIS A 216 -2.67 -25.35 6.40
N LEU A 217 -3.07 -24.06 6.42
CA LEU A 217 -3.42 -23.36 7.65
C LEU A 217 -4.66 -23.97 8.31
N ILE A 218 -5.70 -24.26 7.53
CA ILE A 218 -6.92 -24.93 8.01
C ILE A 218 -6.57 -26.31 8.55
N GLU A 219 -5.81 -27.11 7.79
CA GLU A 219 -5.35 -28.44 8.22
C GLU A 219 -4.58 -28.39 9.54
N SER A 220 -3.71 -27.38 9.71
CA SER A 220 -2.92 -27.21 10.94
C SER A 220 -3.76 -26.84 12.18
N GLN A 221 -5.00 -26.40 11.99
CA GLN A 221 -5.94 -26.06 13.06
C GLN A 221 -6.95 -27.17 13.35
N MET A 222 -6.89 -28.29 12.62
CA MET A 222 -7.77 -29.44 12.85
C MET A 222 -7.39 -30.17 14.15
N GLU A 223 -8.39 -30.44 14.98
CA GLU A 223 -8.25 -31.23 16.20
C GLU A 223 -8.86 -32.63 16.03
N GLU A 224 -8.32 -33.60 16.77
CA GLU A 224 -8.86 -34.96 16.78
C GLU A 224 -10.29 -34.95 17.34
N GLY A 225 -11.25 -35.47 16.56
CA GLY A 225 -12.65 -35.54 16.96
C GLY A 225 -13.56 -34.43 16.44
N MET A 226 -13.04 -33.46 15.66
CA MET A 226 -13.89 -32.49 14.97
C MET A 226 -14.88 -33.17 14.01
N SER A 227 -16.13 -32.72 14.05
CA SER A 227 -17.18 -33.13 13.12
C SER A 227 -16.98 -32.52 11.72
N VAL A 228 -17.63 -33.14 10.72
CA VAL A 228 -17.62 -32.62 9.33
C VAL A 228 -18.23 -31.21 9.27
N GLU A 229 -19.23 -30.94 10.10
CA GLU A 229 -19.86 -29.64 10.21
C GLU A 229 -18.90 -28.58 10.76
N GLU A 230 -18.13 -28.89 11.81
CA GLU A 230 -17.13 -27.98 12.37
C GLU A 230 -16.01 -27.66 11.38
N LEU A 231 -15.54 -28.67 10.63
CA LEU A 231 -14.55 -28.48 9.56
C LEU A 231 -15.08 -27.56 8.47
N ARG A 232 -16.34 -27.75 8.03
CA ARG A 232 -16.96 -26.86 7.04
C ARG A 232 -17.12 -25.44 7.54
N GLU A 233 -17.46 -25.24 8.81
CA GLU A 233 -17.56 -23.90 9.39
C GLU A 233 -16.18 -23.23 9.51
N MET A 234 -15.13 -23.99 9.78
CA MET A 234 -13.75 -23.49 9.78
C MET A 234 -13.30 -23.09 8.36
N GLU A 235 -13.56 -23.92 7.36
CA GLU A 235 -13.25 -23.62 5.94
C GLU A 235 -13.96 -22.34 5.48
N LYS A 236 -15.23 -22.15 5.84
CA LYS A 236 -16.01 -20.94 5.50
C LYS A 236 -15.43 -19.65 6.08
N ARG A 237 -14.58 -19.71 7.10
CA ARG A 237 -13.92 -18.53 7.65
C ARG A 237 -12.80 -18.00 6.76
N PHE A 238 -12.36 -18.74 5.75
CA PHE A 238 -11.31 -18.31 4.83
C PHE A 238 -11.88 -18.11 3.42
N VAL A 239 -12.10 -16.85 3.04
CA VAL A 239 -12.71 -16.45 1.79
C VAL A 239 -11.64 -15.93 0.84
N MET A 240 -11.37 -16.66 -0.23
CA MET A 240 -10.52 -16.16 -1.32
C MET A 240 -11.28 -15.10 -2.11
N VAL A 241 -10.74 -13.88 -2.18
CA VAL A 241 -11.31 -12.84 -3.05
C VAL A 241 -10.75 -13.00 -4.45
N GLU A 242 -11.63 -12.98 -5.47
CA GLU A 242 -11.20 -13.05 -6.87
C GLU A 242 -10.31 -11.84 -7.18
N ALA A 243 -9.06 -12.10 -7.58
CA ALA A 243 -8.08 -11.06 -7.81
C ALA A 243 -8.53 -10.12 -8.93
N ASN A 244 -8.49 -8.81 -8.65
CA ASN A 244 -8.71 -7.80 -9.65
C ASN A 244 -7.49 -7.59 -10.55
N THR A 245 -7.72 -7.00 -11.73
CA THR A 245 -6.65 -6.62 -12.64
C THR A 245 -5.89 -5.39 -12.12
N GLU A 246 -4.74 -5.06 -12.72
CA GLU A 246 -4.02 -3.81 -12.42
C GLU A 246 -4.85 -2.54 -12.62
N TYR A 247 -5.91 -2.59 -13.44
CA TYR A 247 -6.84 -1.49 -13.69
C TYR A 247 -8.03 -1.46 -12.71
N THR A 248 -8.31 -2.56 -12.02
CA THR A 248 -9.45 -2.70 -11.10
C THR A 248 -9.02 -3.00 -9.67
N GLY A 249 -7.71 -3.07 -9.41
CA GLY A 249 -7.15 -3.38 -8.09
C GLY A 249 -7.56 -2.38 -7.02
N TYR A 250 -7.95 -1.15 -7.36
CA TYR A 250 -8.52 -0.20 -6.40
C TYR A 250 -9.77 -0.74 -5.68
N LEU A 251 -10.52 -1.66 -6.30
CA LEU A 251 -11.66 -2.33 -5.66
C LEU A 251 -11.23 -3.24 -4.50
N ASP A 252 -10.06 -3.87 -4.60
CA ASP A 252 -9.50 -4.67 -3.51
C ASP A 252 -9.14 -3.76 -2.32
N MET A 253 -8.49 -2.61 -2.58
CA MET A 253 -8.20 -1.62 -1.54
C MET A 253 -9.49 -1.12 -0.87
N MET A 254 -10.52 -0.83 -1.67
CA MET A 254 -11.84 -0.43 -1.17
C MET A 254 -12.41 -1.52 -0.26
N LEU A 255 -12.51 -2.78 -0.72
CA LEU A 255 -13.04 -3.89 0.07
C LEU A 255 -12.23 -4.10 1.37
N MET A 256 -10.90 -4.08 1.29
CA MET A 256 -10.03 -4.19 2.45
C MET A 256 -10.23 -3.06 3.47
N SER A 257 -10.53 -1.84 3.02
CA SER A 257 -10.83 -0.70 3.90
C SER A 257 -12.20 -0.79 4.58
N ARG A 258 -13.10 -1.66 4.06
CA ARG A 258 -14.42 -1.92 4.62
C ARG A 258 -14.43 -3.08 5.62
N CYS A 259 -13.39 -3.91 5.66
CA CYS A 259 -13.21 -4.91 6.71
C CYS A 259 -13.08 -4.26 8.10
N ARG A 260 -13.40 -4.98 9.16
CA ARG A 260 -13.26 -4.48 10.54
C ARG A 260 -11.80 -4.41 10.99
N HIS A 261 -10.98 -5.35 10.53
CA HIS A 261 -9.55 -5.45 10.86
C HIS A 261 -8.72 -5.76 9.61
N ASN A 262 -7.40 -5.57 9.71
CA ASN A 262 -6.48 -5.76 8.60
C ASN A 262 -5.23 -6.54 9.04
N ILE A 263 -4.81 -7.50 8.23
CA ILE A 263 -3.49 -8.12 8.21
C ILE A 263 -2.83 -7.64 6.91
N ILE A 264 -1.81 -6.80 7.03
CA ILE A 264 -1.17 -6.16 5.88
C ILE A 264 0.13 -6.87 5.50
N SER A 265 0.61 -6.62 4.29
CA SER A 265 1.98 -6.97 3.90
C SER A 265 2.86 -5.73 3.92
N ASN A 266 4.16 -5.87 3.66
CA ASN A 266 5.07 -4.75 3.40
C ASN A 266 4.80 -4.10 2.03
N SER A 267 3.60 -3.53 1.89
CA SER A 267 3.07 -2.92 0.68
C SER A 267 2.31 -1.65 1.04
N SER A 268 2.61 -0.55 0.36
CA SER A 268 1.84 0.70 0.51
C SER A 268 0.36 0.51 0.17
N PHE A 269 0.02 -0.45 -0.69
CA PHE A 269 -1.36 -0.75 -1.04
C PHE A 269 -2.19 -1.22 0.17
N SER A 270 -1.69 -2.21 0.92
CA SER A 270 -2.38 -2.72 2.11
C SER A 270 -2.22 -1.80 3.31
N TRP A 271 -1.13 -1.04 3.39
CA TRP A 271 -0.96 0.06 4.34
C TRP A 271 -2.09 1.09 4.19
N TRP A 272 -2.34 1.59 2.97
CA TRP A 272 -3.40 2.58 2.74
C TRP A 272 -4.79 2.03 3.02
N ALA A 273 -5.08 0.79 2.61
CA ALA A 273 -6.34 0.13 2.93
C ALA A 273 -6.62 0.10 4.44
N ALA A 274 -5.61 -0.25 5.25
CA ALA A 274 -5.72 -0.26 6.70
C ALA A 274 -5.76 1.15 7.30
N TRP A 275 -5.02 2.11 6.73
CA TRP A 275 -5.00 3.49 7.20
C TRP A 275 -6.35 4.17 7.00
N ILE A 276 -6.94 4.11 5.79
CA ILE A 276 -8.25 4.70 5.47
C ILE A 276 -9.43 3.93 6.07
N ASN A 277 -9.23 2.73 6.61
CA ASN A 277 -10.27 2.03 7.35
C ASN A 277 -10.77 2.91 8.52
N ASP A 278 -12.05 3.27 8.50
CA ASP A 278 -12.67 4.18 9.46
C ASP A 278 -13.11 3.51 10.77
N ASN A 279 -12.99 2.18 10.89
CA ASN A 279 -13.36 1.48 12.11
C ASN A 279 -12.43 1.90 13.27
N PRO A 280 -12.95 2.54 14.34
CA PRO A 280 -12.13 3.00 15.47
C PRO A 280 -11.55 1.83 16.28
N ASP A 281 -12.21 0.67 16.24
CA ASP A 281 -11.81 -0.55 16.96
C ASP A 281 -10.95 -1.48 16.08
N LYS A 282 -10.48 -0.99 14.93
CA LYS A 282 -9.67 -1.80 14.02
C LYS A 282 -8.39 -2.28 14.69
N LEU A 283 -8.03 -3.51 14.32
CA LEU A 283 -6.75 -4.11 14.66
C LEU A 283 -6.00 -4.22 13.35
N VAL A 284 -4.75 -3.77 13.34
CA VAL A 284 -3.89 -3.82 12.15
C VAL A 284 -2.66 -4.61 12.49
N ALA A 285 -2.55 -5.84 12.01
CA ALA A 285 -1.34 -6.64 12.10
C ALA A 285 -0.45 -6.33 10.89
N ALA A 286 0.82 -6.02 11.14
CA ALA A 286 1.81 -5.66 10.14
C ALA A 286 3.11 -6.46 10.37
N PRO A 287 3.92 -6.71 9.33
CA PRO A 287 5.24 -7.32 9.52
C PRO A 287 6.12 -6.39 10.35
N ASP A 288 6.97 -6.93 11.22
CA ASP A 288 7.87 -6.13 12.06
C ASP A 288 9.09 -5.55 11.34
N ARG A 289 9.24 -5.88 10.06
CA ARG A 289 10.21 -5.31 9.12
C ARG A 289 9.52 -4.98 7.80
N TRP A 290 9.85 -3.85 7.19
CA TRP A 290 9.28 -3.44 5.91
C TRP A 290 10.22 -3.71 4.74
N VAL A 291 11.52 -3.48 4.95
CA VAL A 291 12.61 -3.77 4.01
C VAL A 291 13.87 -4.13 4.80
N ASN A 292 14.71 -5.02 4.26
CA ASN A 292 16.00 -5.34 4.86
C ASN A 292 16.95 -4.14 4.76
N ASP A 293 17.90 -4.06 5.69
CA ASP A 293 18.95 -3.03 5.75
C ASP A 293 18.49 -1.57 5.89
N LYS A 294 17.21 -1.34 6.23
CA LYS A 294 16.71 0.00 6.61
C LYS A 294 15.85 -0.07 7.86
N ASP A 295 15.95 0.96 8.68
CA ASP A 295 14.99 1.18 9.76
C ASP A 295 13.61 1.40 9.15
N SER A 296 12.61 0.70 9.70
CA SER A 296 11.23 0.72 9.23
C SER A 296 10.30 1.45 10.21
N GLU A 297 10.79 1.97 11.34
CA GLU A 297 9.94 2.58 12.38
C GLU A 297 8.99 3.65 11.81
N ASP A 298 9.48 4.46 10.88
CA ASP A 298 8.75 5.58 10.28
C ASP A 298 7.61 5.18 9.32
N VAL A 299 7.54 3.91 8.88
CA VAL A 299 6.43 3.43 8.04
C VAL A 299 5.20 3.08 8.85
N TYR A 300 5.36 2.74 10.13
CA TYR A 300 4.26 2.26 10.95
C TYR A 300 3.47 3.41 11.59
N THR A 301 2.18 3.18 11.81
CA THR A 301 1.30 4.16 12.45
C THR A 301 0.87 3.68 13.83
N GLN A 302 0.42 4.63 14.64
CA GLN A 302 -0.01 4.37 16.01
C GLN A 302 -1.00 3.20 16.08
N GLY A 303 -0.74 2.27 16.99
CA GLY A 303 -1.64 1.16 17.30
C GLY A 303 -1.47 -0.09 16.43
N MET A 304 -0.67 -0.05 15.36
CA MET A 304 -0.29 -1.24 14.59
C MET A 304 0.37 -2.29 15.49
N ILE A 305 0.03 -3.56 15.28
CA ILE A 305 0.60 -4.72 15.96
C ILE A 305 1.66 -5.35 15.05
N LEU A 306 2.93 -5.30 15.47
CA LEU A 306 4.03 -5.85 14.70
C LEU A 306 4.22 -7.34 15.01
N ILE A 307 4.31 -8.14 13.95
CA ILE A 307 4.50 -9.60 14.04
C ILE A 307 5.76 -9.97 13.26
N ASP A 308 6.62 -10.76 13.87
CA ASP A 308 7.88 -11.16 13.28
C ASP A 308 7.72 -12.24 12.20
N SER A 309 8.82 -12.50 11.48
CA SER A 309 8.90 -13.52 10.43
C SER A 309 8.74 -14.96 10.91
N LYS A 310 8.62 -15.18 12.23
CA LYS A 310 8.34 -16.47 12.88
C LYS A 310 6.91 -16.53 13.43
N GLY A 311 6.09 -15.51 13.18
CA GLY A 311 4.70 -15.46 13.62
C GLY A 311 4.53 -15.08 15.08
N ARG A 312 5.52 -14.46 15.72
CA ARG A 312 5.43 -14.01 17.11
C ARG A 312 5.03 -12.54 17.15
N VAL A 313 4.04 -12.21 17.97
CA VAL A 313 3.66 -10.82 18.24
C VAL A 313 4.82 -10.15 18.97
N ASN A 314 5.41 -9.14 18.35
CA ASN A 314 6.58 -8.43 18.86
C ASN A 314 6.12 -7.32 19.81
N HIS A 315 5.54 -6.25 19.27
CA HIS A 315 5.00 -5.15 20.07
C HIS A 315 3.93 -4.37 19.30
N ARG A 316 3.22 -3.49 20.03
CA ARG A 316 2.29 -2.52 19.47
C ARG A 316 2.97 -1.16 19.35
N ILE A 317 2.83 -0.49 18.20
CA ILE A 317 3.33 0.88 18.02
C ILE A 317 2.62 1.81 18.99
N LYS A 318 3.41 2.49 19.81
CA LYS A 318 2.92 3.44 20.81
C LYS A 318 2.66 4.80 20.16
N ALA A 319 1.86 5.60 20.86
CA ALA A 319 1.65 7.01 20.52
C ALA A 319 2.92 7.83 20.75
#